data_AF-A0A392NFB8-F1
#
_entry.id   AF-A0A392NFB8-F1
#
_cell.length_a   1.000
_cell.length_b   1.000
_cell.length_c   1.000
_cell.angle_alpha   90.00
_cell.angle_beta   90.00
_cell.angle_gamma   90.00
#
_symmetry.space_group_name_H-M   'P 1'
#
loop_
_entity.id
_entity.type
_entity.pdbx_description
1 polymer ?
#
loop_
_entity_poly.entity_id
_entity_poly.type
_entity_poly.pdbx_seq_one_letter_code
_entity_poly.pdbx_strand_id
1 'polypeptide(L)'
;HSGAFVGSGGDHKLLSSVVKLEKVAFDNLVRDENKKVSEELVDHALVSPLNFHKGIDHVTNEVDFGPYRLTLQKLEANRTNLSEISHQYCDIIERQLSVPGLPSSNRLGLTHQVMTWELIRVLFSEREQKCQIESLGADNEEDMMQDIKEVDQDVDQEALPLMRRAEFSYWLRESVSYHVQNQISSLDDSHYLQHVFTLLTGRQLDEAVQLAVSKGDVRLACLLSQAGGSTLNRSDVAKQLDIWRNKGLDFNFIEEDRLRLYELLAGNIHDALHDIQIDWRRFLGLLMWYKLPPDTSLPAAFETYKHCLDEGTAPYPVPLFIDEGTSEEVASWKADKHFDISFYLMLLHASEETEFSFLRAMFSA
;
A
#
# COMPACT_ATOMS: atom_id res chain seq x y z
N HIS A 1 1.20 -22.23 24.91
CA HIS A 1 0.01 -22.67 25.66
C HIS A 1 0.23 -24.04 26.28
N SER A 2 0.64 -24.11 27.54
CA SER A 2 0.80 -25.36 28.28
C SER A 2 -0.47 -25.59 29.11
N GLY A 3 -1.31 -26.53 28.71
CA GLY A 3 -2.55 -26.89 29.41
C GLY A 3 -2.26 -27.55 30.77
N ALA A 4 -3.09 -27.28 31.77
CA ALA A 4 -3.02 -27.94 33.06
C ALA A 4 -3.63 -29.35 32.98
N PHE A 5 -3.00 -30.33 33.64
CA PHE A 5 -3.52 -31.69 33.73
C PHE A 5 -4.81 -31.73 34.56
N VAL A 6 -5.87 -32.30 34.02
CA VAL A 6 -7.11 -32.57 34.76
C VAL A 6 -7.37 -34.08 34.73
N GLY A 7 -7.41 -34.69 35.91
CA GLY A 7 -7.72 -36.11 36.11
C GLY A 7 -7.43 -36.52 37.56
N SER A 8 -8.48 -36.95 38.28
CA SER A 8 -8.39 -37.51 39.63
C SER A 8 -8.29 -39.03 39.53
N GLY A 9 -7.17 -39.61 39.99
CA GLY A 9 -7.00 -41.05 40.12
C GLY A 9 -6.59 -41.75 38.81
N GLY A 10 -5.86 -42.85 38.96
CA GLY A 10 -5.10 -43.53 37.91
C GLY A 10 -5.87 -43.87 36.62
N ASP A 11 -5.11 -43.86 35.53
CA ASP A 11 -5.37 -44.35 34.17
C ASP A 11 -5.90 -43.40 33.09
N HIS A 12 -6.42 -42.21 33.40
CA HIS A 12 -6.74 -41.22 32.36
C HIS A 12 -6.30 -39.81 32.73
N LYS A 13 -5.01 -39.51 32.53
CA LYS A 13 -4.58 -38.12 32.33
C LYS A 13 -5.11 -37.70 30.96
N LEU A 14 -6.06 -36.76 30.92
CA LEU A 14 -6.49 -36.08 29.71
C LEU A 14 -5.82 -34.70 29.72
N LEU A 15 -5.10 -34.37 28.65
CA LEU A 15 -4.73 -32.99 28.37
C LEU A 15 -6.01 -32.23 28.03
N SER A 16 -6.58 -31.55 29.02
CA SER A 16 -7.60 -30.55 28.78
C SER A 16 -6.87 -29.25 28.44
N SER A 17 -6.88 -28.86 27.16
CA SER A 17 -6.68 -27.46 26.82
C SER A 17 -7.89 -26.70 27.33
N VAL A 18 -7.77 -26.07 28.49
CA VAL A 18 -8.69 -25.00 28.89
C VAL A 18 -8.45 -23.85 27.93
N VAL A 19 -9.17 -23.87 26.80
CA VAL A 19 -9.29 -22.70 25.94
C VAL A 19 -10.09 -21.70 26.75
N LYS A 20 -9.40 -20.76 27.40
CA LYS A 20 -10.04 -19.52 27.82
C LYS A 20 -10.46 -18.82 26.53
N LEU A 21 -11.69 -19.07 26.11
CA LEU A 21 -12.41 -18.21 25.18
C LEU A 21 -12.59 -16.89 25.91
N GLU A 22 -11.57 -16.03 25.89
CA GLU A 22 -11.84 -14.61 26.04
C GLU A 22 -12.75 -14.24 24.87
N LYS A 23 -14.01 -13.91 25.16
CA LYS A 23 -14.87 -13.19 24.24
C LYS A 23 -14.26 -11.80 24.04
N VAL A 24 -13.17 -11.71 23.29
CA VAL A 24 -12.60 -10.45 22.86
C VAL A 24 -13.49 -9.94 21.72
N ALA A 25 -14.28 -8.91 22.00
CA ALA A 25 -14.86 -7.92 21.09
C ALA A 25 -15.28 -8.32 19.64
N PHE A 26 -15.68 -9.57 19.36
CA PHE A 26 -16.33 -9.91 18.07
C PHE A 26 -17.62 -9.11 17.84
N ASP A 27 -18.17 -8.56 18.92
CA ASP A 27 -19.44 -7.86 18.96
C ASP A 27 -19.54 -6.69 17.96
N ASN A 28 -18.47 -5.91 17.78
CA ASN A 28 -18.50 -4.74 16.88
C ASN A 28 -18.20 -5.08 15.41
N LEU A 29 -17.58 -6.23 15.13
CA LEU A 29 -17.23 -6.65 13.76
C LEU A 29 -18.44 -7.20 13.00
N VAL A 30 -19.39 -7.78 13.73
CA VAL A 30 -20.55 -8.47 13.17
C VAL A 30 -21.86 -7.71 13.33
N ARG A 31 -21.81 -6.49 13.86
CA ARG A 31 -22.99 -5.64 14.08
C ARG A 31 -23.13 -4.57 12.99
N ASP A 32 -24.37 -4.35 12.58
CA ASP A 32 -24.76 -3.23 11.72
C ASP A 32 -24.82 -1.89 12.49
N GLU A 33 -25.12 -0.80 11.79
CA GLU A 33 -25.34 0.54 12.33
C GLU A 33 -26.41 0.59 13.44
N ASN A 34 -27.38 -0.34 13.42
CA ASN A 34 -28.42 -0.47 14.44
C ASN A 34 -27.98 -1.33 15.64
N LYS A 35 -26.69 -1.69 15.69
CA LYS A 35 -26.09 -2.60 16.67
C LYS A 35 -26.74 -4.00 16.66
N LYS A 36 -27.33 -4.43 15.55
CA LYS A 36 -27.87 -5.79 15.40
C LYS A 36 -26.84 -6.69 14.73
N VAL A 37 -26.72 -7.92 15.21
CA VAL A 37 -25.85 -8.92 14.58
C VAL A 37 -26.39 -9.25 13.19
N SER A 38 -25.53 -9.14 12.18
CA SER A 38 -25.82 -9.54 10.81
C SER A 38 -25.19 -10.92 10.54
N GLU A 39 -25.99 -11.88 10.08
CA GLU A 39 -25.50 -13.21 9.69
C GLU A 39 -24.49 -13.12 8.54
N GLU A 40 -24.71 -12.19 7.60
CA GLU A 40 -23.79 -11.92 6.48
C GLU A 40 -22.44 -11.40 6.98
N LEU A 41 -22.41 -10.52 7.99
CA LEU A 41 -21.15 -10.05 8.58
C LEU A 41 -20.45 -11.16 9.36
N VAL A 42 -21.19 -12.05 10.05
CA VAL A 42 -20.57 -13.21 10.72
C VAL A 42 -19.91 -14.11 9.68
N ASP A 43 -20.58 -14.38 8.57
CA ASP A 43 -20.03 -15.21 7.52
C ASP A 43 -18.79 -14.55 6.90
N HIS A 44 -18.89 -13.31 6.42
CA HIS A 44 -17.80 -12.65 5.72
C HIS A 44 -16.62 -12.24 6.61
N ALA A 45 -16.86 -11.86 7.87
CA ALA A 45 -15.78 -11.42 8.77
C ALA A 45 -15.06 -12.57 9.48
N LEU A 46 -15.71 -13.72 9.68
CA LEU A 46 -15.17 -14.81 10.49
C LEU A 46 -15.12 -16.16 9.75
N VAL A 47 -16.22 -16.58 9.13
CA VAL A 47 -16.33 -17.92 8.54
C VAL A 47 -15.56 -18.01 7.23
N SER A 48 -15.79 -17.07 6.31
CA SER A 48 -15.14 -17.01 5.00
C SER A 48 -13.61 -16.89 5.10
N PRO A 49 -13.02 -15.97 5.91
CA PRO A 49 -11.56 -15.90 6.07
C PRO A 49 -10.98 -17.18 6.68
N LEU A 50 -11.66 -17.79 7.64
CA LEU A 50 -11.20 -19.03 8.28
C LEU A 50 -11.25 -20.21 7.32
N ASN A 51 -12.33 -20.34 6.54
CA ASN A 51 -12.49 -21.40 5.55
C ASN A 51 -11.46 -21.25 4.44
N PHE A 52 -11.24 -20.02 3.96
CA PHE A 52 -10.19 -19.74 2.99
C PHE A 52 -8.82 -20.08 3.55
N HIS A 53 -8.48 -19.61 4.75
CA HIS A 53 -7.20 -19.90 5.39
C HIS A 53 -6.95 -21.40 5.54
N LYS A 54 -7.97 -22.18 5.94
CA LYS A 54 -7.90 -23.65 6.01
C LYS A 54 -7.77 -24.34 4.66
N GLY A 55 -8.23 -23.69 3.59
CA GLY A 55 -8.18 -24.18 2.21
C GLY A 55 -6.84 -23.95 1.52
N ILE A 56 -5.99 -23.06 2.04
CA ILE A 56 -4.60 -22.90 1.58
C ILE A 56 -3.82 -24.19 1.90
N ASP A 57 -2.79 -24.50 1.13
CA ASP A 57 -1.97 -25.70 1.33
C ASP A 57 -1.30 -25.72 2.71
N HIS A 58 -1.25 -26.91 3.32
CA HIS A 58 -0.62 -27.14 4.62
C HIS A 58 0.27 -28.38 4.61
N VAL A 59 1.49 -28.23 5.13
CA VAL A 59 2.36 -29.36 5.48
C VAL A 59 1.97 -29.88 6.84
N THR A 60 1.63 -31.17 6.92
CA THR A 60 1.33 -31.85 8.19
C THR A 60 2.61 -32.46 8.76
N ASN A 61 2.91 -32.12 10.01
CA ASN A 61 3.99 -32.71 10.78
C ASN A 61 3.42 -33.39 12.02
N GLU A 62 3.68 -34.68 12.18
CA GLU A 62 3.31 -35.40 13.38
C GLU A 62 4.41 -35.26 14.43
N VAL A 63 4.05 -34.80 15.63
CA VAL A 63 4.96 -34.65 16.76
C VAL A 63 4.42 -35.43 17.94
N ASP A 64 5.23 -36.36 18.43
CA ASP A 64 4.91 -37.12 19.63
C ASP A 64 5.22 -36.27 20.87
N PHE A 65 4.20 -36.03 21.69
CA PHE A 65 4.30 -35.29 22.94
C PHE A 65 3.83 -36.18 24.10
N GLY A 66 4.73 -37.03 24.59
CA GLY A 66 4.42 -38.03 25.62
C GLY A 66 3.49 -39.13 25.05
N PRO A 67 2.32 -39.41 25.66
CA PRO A 67 1.38 -40.40 25.14
C PRO A 67 0.47 -39.86 24.02
N TYR A 68 0.61 -38.58 23.62
CA TYR A 68 -0.22 -37.95 22.60
C TYR A 68 0.56 -37.71 21.32
N ARG A 69 -0.08 -37.99 20.18
CA ARG A 69 0.42 -37.65 18.85
C ARG A 69 -0.29 -36.40 18.37
N LEU A 70 0.44 -35.30 18.20
CA LEU A 70 -0.09 -34.03 17.72
C LEU A 70 0.19 -33.91 16.23
N THR A 71 -0.84 -33.60 15.43
CA THR A 71 -0.68 -33.23 14.03
C THR A 71 -0.59 -31.71 13.94
N LEU A 72 0.61 -31.20 13.73
CA LEU A 72 0.85 -29.78 13.50
C LEU A 72 0.64 -29.50 12.02
N GLN A 73 -0.19 -28.52 11.70
CA GLN A 73 -0.36 -28.02 10.34
C GLN A 73 0.44 -26.74 10.19
N LYS A 74 1.35 -26.70 9.22
CA LYS A 74 2.10 -25.50 8.85
C LYS A 74 1.61 -25.04 7.48
N LEU A 75 1.16 -23.81 7.38
CA LEU A 75 0.77 -23.18 6.12
C LEU A 75 1.94 -23.22 5.13
N GLU A 76 1.68 -23.68 3.92
CA GLU A 76 2.60 -23.65 2.79
C GLU A 76 2.18 -22.53 1.84
N ALA A 77 2.79 -21.36 2.05
CA ALA A 77 2.61 -20.20 1.19
C ALA A 77 3.99 -19.67 0.78
N ASN A 78 4.16 -19.43 -0.52
CA ASN A 78 5.37 -18.87 -1.10
C ASN A 78 5.04 -17.55 -1.84
N ARG A 79 6.07 -16.89 -2.38
CA ARG A 79 5.93 -15.59 -3.05
C ARG A 79 5.17 -15.67 -4.37
N THR A 80 5.11 -16.82 -5.03
CA THR A 80 4.37 -17.02 -6.29
C THR A 80 2.87 -17.10 -6.03
N ASN A 81 2.46 -17.77 -4.95
CA ASN A 81 1.04 -17.96 -4.60
C ASN A 81 0.47 -16.71 -3.89
N LEU A 82 1.34 -15.80 -3.42
CA LEU A 82 0.94 -14.64 -2.63
C LEU A 82 -0.02 -13.70 -3.38
N SER A 83 0.10 -13.60 -4.71
CA SER A 83 -0.82 -12.77 -5.50
C SER A 83 -2.25 -13.29 -5.45
N GLU A 84 -2.43 -14.60 -5.61
CA GLU A 84 -3.74 -15.25 -5.53
C GLU A 84 -4.30 -15.15 -4.11
N ILE A 85 -3.47 -15.43 -3.10
CA ILE A 85 -3.88 -15.34 -1.69
C ILE A 85 -4.36 -13.93 -1.35
N SER A 86 -3.62 -12.90 -1.77
CA SER A 86 -3.98 -11.50 -1.49
C SER A 86 -5.30 -11.14 -2.17
N HIS A 87 -5.49 -11.54 -3.44
CA HIS A 87 -6.75 -11.31 -4.16
C HIS A 87 -7.95 -11.95 -3.45
N GLN A 88 -7.82 -13.20 -2.99
CA GLN A 88 -8.90 -13.89 -2.28
C GLN A 88 -9.26 -13.20 -0.95
N TYR A 89 -8.27 -12.70 -0.21
CA TYR A 89 -8.55 -11.90 0.99
C TYR A 89 -9.22 -10.56 0.65
N CYS A 90 -8.77 -9.87 -0.41
CA CYS A 90 -9.44 -8.66 -0.90
C CYS A 90 -10.90 -8.95 -1.27
N ASP A 91 -11.19 -10.02 -2.01
CA ASP A 91 -12.55 -10.43 -2.40
C ASP A 91 -13.46 -10.65 -1.17
N ILE A 92 -12.93 -11.29 -0.11
CA ILE A 92 -13.67 -11.51 1.13
C ILE A 92 -14.00 -10.17 1.81
N ILE A 93 -13.04 -9.25 1.86
CA ILE A 93 -13.22 -7.93 2.47
C ILE A 93 -14.20 -7.08 1.64
N GLU A 94 -14.14 -7.15 0.31
CA GLU A 94 -15.07 -6.44 -0.58
C GLU A 94 -16.52 -6.93 -0.42
N ARG A 95 -16.73 -8.24 -0.23
CA ARG A 95 -18.04 -8.78 0.15
C ARG A 95 -18.52 -8.21 1.48
N GLN A 96 -17.63 -8.06 2.46
CA GLN A 96 -17.98 -7.43 3.73
C GLN A 96 -18.32 -5.93 3.58
N LEU A 97 -17.59 -5.19 2.74
CA LEU A 97 -17.86 -3.78 2.42
C LEU A 97 -19.21 -3.59 1.71
N SER A 98 -19.66 -4.60 0.97
CA SER A 98 -20.93 -4.62 0.23
C SER A 98 -22.14 -4.83 1.14
N VAL A 99 -21.96 -5.23 2.40
CA VAL A 99 -23.07 -5.43 3.33
C VAL A 99 -23.72 -4.08 3.68
N PRO A 100 -25.06 -3.95 3.54
CA PRO A 100 -25.76 -2.72 3.86
C PRO A 100 -25.75 -2.45 5.37
N GLY A 101 -25.70 -1.18 5.76
CA GLY A 101 -25.69 -0.77 7.17
C GLY A 101 -24.39 -1.06 7.91
N LEU A 102 -23.28 -1.25 7.21
CA LEU A 102 -21.94 -1.30 7.82
C LEU A 102 -21.50 0.12 8.26
N PRO A 103 -21.14 0.32 9.54
CA PRO A 103 -20.70 1.62 10.05
C PRO A 103 -19.51 2.22 9.30
N SER A 104 -19.46 3.55 9.20
CA SER A 104 -18.39 4.29 8.50
C SER A 104 -16.99 3.95 9.01
N SER A 105 -16.82 3.84 10.34
CA SER A 105 -15.54 3.45 10.96
C SER A 105 -15.07 2.06 10.52
N ASN A 106 -16.00 1.12 10.39
CA ASN A 106 -15.69 -0.23 9.94
C ASN A 106 -15.34 -0.23 8.46
N ARG A 107 -16.02 0.58 7.63
CA ARG A 107 -15.69 0.75 6.22
C ARG A 107 -14.23 1.21 6.04
N LEU A 108 -13.81 2.22 6.79
CA LEU A 108 -12.43 2.72 6.74
C LEU A 108 -11.41 1.66 7.17
N GLY A 109 -11.71 0.89 8.23
CA GLY A 109 -10.88 -0.21 8.68
C GLY A 109 -10.73 -1.31 7.61
N LEU A 110 -11.83 -1.70 6.95
CA LEU A 110 -11.82 -2.70 5.89
C LEU A 110 -11.11 -2.19 4.62
N THR A 111 -11.35 -0.95 4.21
CA THR A 111 -10.60 -0.32 3.11
C THR A 111 -9.10 -0.31 3.41
N HIS A 112 -8.71 -0.02 4.66
CA HIS A 112 -7.31 -0.09 5.07
C HIS A 112 -6.73 -1.51 5.01
N GLN A 113 -7.52 -2.54 5.33
CA GLN A 113 -7.10 -3.94 5.17
C GLN A 113 -6.91 -4.31 3.69
N VAL A 114 -7.82 -3.92 2.79
CA VAL A 114 -7.65 -4.13 1.34
C VAL A 114 -6.36 -3.47 0.85
N MET A 115 -6.11 -2.21 1.23
CA MET A 115 -4.87 -1.52 0.89
C MET A 115 -3.62 -2.26 1.40
N THR A 116 -3.70 -2.84 2.59
CA THR A 116 -2.58 -3.59 3.19
C THR A 116 -2.33 -4.89 2.41
N TRP A 117 -3.37 -5.65 2.05
CA TRP A 117 -3.23 -6.86 1.24
C TRP A 117 -2.69 -6.59 -0.16
N GLU A 118 -3.18 -5.53 -0.82
CA GLU A 118 -2.62 -5.10 -2.10
C GLU A 118 -1.16 -4.68 -1.99
N LEU A 119 -0.78 -4.01 -0.89
CA LEU A 119 0.62 -3.67 -0.65
C LEU A 119 1.49 -4.91 -0.48
N ILE A 120 1.01 -5.91 0.28
CA ILE A 120 1.71 -7.19 0.46
C ILE A 120 1.96 -7.85 -0.90
N ARG A 121 0.93 -7.89 -1.76
CA ARG A 121 1.05 -8.38 -3.13
C ARG A 121 2.13 -7.62 -3.90
N VAL A 122 2.06 -6.28 -3.92
CA VAL A 122 2.99 -5.43 -4.68
C VAL A 122 4.45 -5.61 -4.22
N LEU A 123 4.68 -5.63 -2.90
CA LEU A 123 6.04 -5.68 -2.37
C LEU A 123 6.65 -7.08 -2.42
N PHE A 124 5.87 -8.12 -2.12
CA PHE A 124 6.43 -9.44 -1.82
C PHE A 124 6.08 -10.53 -2.84
N SER A 125 5.14 -10.29 -3.77
CA SER A 125 4.85 -11.30 -4.79
C SER A 125 5.99 -11.41 -5.81
N GLU A 126 6.19 -12.63 -6.28
CA GLU A 126 7.08 -12.96 -7.39
C GLU A 126 6.23 -13.51 -8.53
N ARG A 127 6.47 -13.01 -9.75
CA ARG A 127 5.80 -13.55 -10.94
C ARG A 127 6.46 -14.87 -11.29
N GLU A 128 5.65 -15.89 -11.59
CA GLU A 128 6.18 -17.13 -12.15
C GLU A 128 6.88 -16.84 -13.49
N GLN A 129 8.20 -16.98 -13.52
CA GLN A 129 8.91 -17.13 -14.78
C GLN A 129 8.57 -18.52 -15.33
N LYS A 130 7.73 -18.57 -16.37
CA LYS A 130 7.55 -19.79 -17.16
C LYS A 130 8.84 -20.07 -17.93
N CYS A 131 9.86 -20.62 -17.28
CA CYS A 131 10.97 -21.26 -17.99
C CYS A 131 10.47 -22.57 -18.58
N GLN A 132 10.02 -22.58 -19.84
CA GLN A 132 9.90 -23.83 -20.59
C GLN A 132 11.30 -24.38 -20.88
N ILE A 133 11.80 -25.25 -19.99
CA ILE A 133 12.74 -26.29 -20.39
C ILE A 133 11.91 -27.44 -20.95
N GLU A 134 11.29 -27.25 -22.11
CA GLU A 134 10.92 -28.39 -22.93
C GLU A 134 12.15 -28.77 -23.75
N SER A 135 12.87 -29.74 -23.20
CA SER A 135 13.80 -30.59 -23.93
C SER A 135 13.21 -30.92 -25.30
N LEU A 136 13.82 -30.38 -26.36
CA LEU A 136 13.58 -30.73 -27.76
C LEU A 136 13.77 -32.25 -27.95
N GLY A 137 12.71 -32.99 -27.67
CA GLY A 137 12.51 -34.36 -28.11
C GLY A 137 12.16 -34.33 -29.59
N ALA A 138 12.96 -35.06 -30.36
CA ALA A 138 12.87 -35.18 -31.79
C ALA A 138 11.48 -35.61 -32.30
N ASP A 139 11.27 -35.27 -33.58
CA ASP A 139 10.31 -35.85 -34.51
C ASP A 139 8.85 -35.39 -34.37
N ASN A 140 8.46 -34.44 -35.23
CA ASN A 140 7.57 -34.74 -36.35
C ASN A 140 7.43 -33.52 -37.29
N GLU A 141 7.80 -33.74 -38.55
CA GLU A 141 7.45 -32.87 -39.66
C GLU A 141 5.94 -32.97 -39.93
N GLU A 142 5.38 -31.91 -40.53
CA GLU A 142 4.00 -31.77 -41.04
C GLU A 142 2.92 -31.30 -40.04
N ASP A 143 2.75 -29.99 -39.87
CA ASP A 143 1.48 -29.33 -40.20
C ASP A 143 1.61 -27.79 -40.29
N MET A 144 0.96 -27.22 -41.30
CA MET A 144 0.94 -25.78 -41.56
C MET A 144 -0.32 -25.18 -40.92
N MET A 145 -0.18 -24.44 -39.82
CA MET A 145 -0.98 -23.27 -39.39
C MET A 145 -0.90 -23.08 -37.87
N GLN A 146 -0.27 -21.99 -37.43
CA GLN A 146 -0.65 -21.10 -36.31
C GLN A 146 0.58 -20.28 -35.86
N ASP A 147 0.89 -19.21 -36.61
CA ASP A 147 1.78 -18.14 -36.13
C ASP A 147 1.01 -17.21 -35.15
N ILE A 148 0.45 -17.79 -34.09
CA ILE A 148 0.36 -17.10 -32.80
C ILE A 148 1.43 -17.79 -31.96
N LYS A 149 2.69 -17.45 -32.23
CA LYS A 149 3.68 -17.54 -31.17
C LYS A 149 3.18 -16.61 -30.08
N GLU A 150 2.55 -17.18 -29.05
CA GLU A 150 2.55 -16.57 -27.73
C GLU A 150 3.98 -16.10 -27.51
N VAL A 151 4.18 -14.79 -27.61
CA VAL A 151 5.46 -14.19 -27.30
C VAL A 151 5.55 -14.32 -25.80
N ASP A 152 6.05 -15.46 -25.34
CA ASP A 152 6.56 -15.65 -24.00
C ASP A 152 7.73 -14.66 -23.90
N GLN A 153 7.39 -13.41 -23.57
CA GLN A 153 8.35 -12.37 -23.29
C GLN A 153 9.02 -12.80 -22.01
N ASP A 154 10.18 -13.43 -22.15
CA ASP A 154 11.17 -13.52 -21.08
C ASP A 154 11.35 -12.10 -20.54
N VAL A 155 10.66 -11.80 -19.44
CA VAL A 155 10.67 -10.47 -18.85
C VAL A 155 12.09 -10.24 -18.39
N ASP A 156 12.76 -9.28 -19.00
CA ASP A 156 14.11 -8.89 -18.66
C ASP A 156 14.22 -8.74 -17.13
N GLN A 157 15.12 -9.50 -16.51
CA GLN A 157 15.30 -9.48 -15.06
C GLN A 157 15.67 -8.07 -14.57
N GLU A 158 16.29 -7.25 -15.43
CA GLU A 158 16.61 -5.86 -15.16
C GLU A 158 15.36 -4.95 -15.12
N ALA A 159 14.26 -5.36 -15.76
CA ALA A 159 12.99 -4.62 -15.76
C ALA A 159 12.13 -4.89 -14.51
N LEU A 160 12.33 -6.01 -13.80
CA LEU A 160 11.51 -6.41 -12.65
C LEU A 160 11.46 -5.33 -11.53
N PRO A 161 12.58 -4.70 -11.13
CA PRO A 161 12.54 -3.63 -10.13
C PRO A 161 11.74 -2.41 -10.59
N LEU A 162 11.82 -2.06 -11.89
CA LEU A 162 11.06 -0.95 -12.47
C LEU A 162 9.56 -1.25 -12.50
N MET A 163 9.19 -2.49 -12.83
CA MET A 163 7.80 -2.95 -12.80
C MET A 163 7.23 -2.88 -11.39
N ARG A 164 7.96 -3.40 -10.39
CA ARG A 164 7.53 -3.34 -8.97
C ARG A 164 7.41 -1.88 -8.50
N ARG A 165 8.34 -1.01 -8.89
CA ARG A 165 8.25 0.43 -8.59
C ARG A 165 7.02 1.08 -9.22
N ALA A 166 6.66 0.70 -10.44
CA ALA A 166 5.45 1.17 -11.11
C ALA A 166 4.17 0.66 -10.43
N GLU A 167 4.12 -0.61 -10.03
CA GLU A 167 3.00 -1.19 -9.28
C GLU A 167 2.84 -0.52 -7.91
N PHE A 168 3.93 -0.24 -7.20
CA PHE A 168 3.89 0.52 -5.94
C PHE A 168 3.42 1.96 -6.15
N SER A 169 3.85 2.60 -7.23
CA SER A 169 3.33 3.93 -7.61
C SER A 169 1.82 3.90 -7.88
N TYR A 170 1.30 2.84 -8.51
CA TYR A 170 -0.13 2.65 -8.73
C TYR A 170 -0.86 2.45 -7.40
N TRP A 171 -0.36 1.58 -6.53
CA TRP A 171 -0.91 1.39 -5.19
C TRP A 171 -0.99 2.70 -4.40
N LEU A 172 0.07 3.51 -4.42
CA LEU A 172 0.06 4.83 -3.77
C LEU A 172 -1.06 5.72 -4.32
N ARG A 173 -1.20 5.81 -5.65
CA ARG A 173 -2.24 6.60 -6.31
C ARG A 173 -3.64 6.16 -5.87
N GLU A 174 -3.93 4.86 -5.93
CA GLU A 174 -5.24 4.35 -5.52
C GLU A 174 -5.51 4.61 -4.04
N SER A 175 -4.48 4.45 -3.18
CA SER A 175 -4.59 4.66 -1.73
C SER A 175 -4.93 6.10 -1.32
N VAL A 176 -4.59 7.09 -2.15
CA VAL A 176 -4.83 8.52 -1.87
C VAL A 176 -5.96 9.12 -2.71
N SER A 177 -6.52 8.35 -3.65
CA SER A 177 -7.52 8.80 -4.61
C SER A 177 -8.73 9.48 -3.94
N TYR A 178 -9.23 8.87 -2.86
CA TYR A 178 -10.34 9.40 -2.07
C TYR A 178 -10.03 10.78 -1.45
N HIS A 179 -8.85 10.93 -0.81
CA HIS A 179 -8.44 12.20 -0.21
C HIS A 179 -8.27 13.30 -1.27
N VAL A 180 -7.68 12.96 -2.42
CA VAL A 180 -7.50 13.88 -3.54
C VAL A 180 -8.86 14.34 -4.08
N GLN A 181 -9.79 13.42 -4.33
CA GLN A 181 -11.12 13.76 -4.84
C GLN A 181 -11.94 14.59 -3.84
N ASN A 182 -11.85 14.28 -2.54
CA ASN A 182 -12.51 15.05 -1.50
C ASN A 182 -11.96 16.48 -1.44
N GLN A 183 -10.63 16.63 -1.50
CA GLN A 183 -10.01 17.94 -1.49
C GLN A 183 -10.41 18.75 -2.72
N ILE A 184 -10.40 18.15 -3.92
CA ILE A 184 -10.89 18.81 -5.15
C ILE A 184 -12.34 19.25 -5.00
N SER A 185 -13.21 18.40 -4.43
CA SER A 185 -14.64 18.72 -4.26
C SER A 185 -14.88 19.86 -3.25
N SER A 186 -13.92 20.14 -2.38
CA SER A 186 -13.98 21.24 -1.41
C SER A 186 -13.42 22.56 -1.91
N LEU A 187 -12.65 22.53 -3.01
CA LEU A 187 -12.03 23.71 -3.60
C LEU A 187 -13.04 24.44 -4.50
N ASP A 188 -12.87 25.76 -4.61
CA ASP A 188 -13.67 26.58 -5.51
C ASP A 188 -13.10 26.51 -6.94
N ASP A 189 -13.99 26.37 -7.93
CA ASP A 189 -13.67 26.20 -9.36
C ASP A 189 -12.87 27.37 -9.96
N SER A 190 -12.83 28.50 -9.26
CA SER A 190 -12.04 29.67 -9.61
C SER A 190 -10.53 29.45 -9.43
N HIS A 191 -10.12 28.57 -8.50
CA HIS A 191 -8.73 28.31 -8.13
C HIS A 191 -8.14 27.08 -8.86
N TYR A 192 -8.18 27.10 -10.20
CA TYR A 192 -7.76 25.93 -10.99
C TYR A 192 -6.30 25.48 -10.74
N LEU A 193 -5.39 26.38 -10.37
CA LEU A 193 -4.00 26.01 -10.05
C LEU A 193 -3.90 25.14 -8.78
N GLN A 194 -4.78 25.37 -7.81
CA GLN A 194 -4.89 24.54 -6.60
C GLN A 194 -5.48 23.17 -6.93
N HIS A 195 -6.43 23.12 -7.87
CA HIS A 195 -6.97 21.86 -8.39
C HIS A 195 -5.86 21.07 -9.09
N VAL A 196 -5.10 21.71 -9.98
CA VAL A 196 -3.92 21.11 -10.63
C VAL A 196 -2.94 20.59 -9.58
N PHE A 197 -2.59 21.39 -8.58
CA PHE A 197 -1.68 20.98 -7.52
C PHE A 197 -2.19 19.74 -6.77
N THR A 198 -3.45 19.74 -6.39
CA THR A 198 -4.10 18.62 -5.69
C THR A 198 -4.06 17.33 -6.53
N LEU A 199 -4.36 17.42 -7.83
CA LEU A 199 -4.24 16.29 -8.77
C LEU A 199 -2.80 15.76 -8.84
N LEU A 200 -1.79 16.63 -8.86
CA LEU A 200 -0.39 16.23 -8.85
C LEU A 200 0.02 15.50 -7.57
N THR A 201 -0.57 15.86 -6.42
CA THR A 201 -0.34 15.13 -5.15
C THR A 201 -0.90 13.71 -5.16
N GLY A 202 -1.82 13.41 -6.08
CA GLY A 202 -2.34 12.07 -6.34
C GLY A 202 -1.78 11.41 -7.60
N ARG A 203 -0.74 11.96 -8.24
CA ARG A 203 -0.21 11.45 -9.53
C ARG A 203 -1.26 11.37 -10.65
N GLN A 204 -2.31 12.18 -10.61
CA GLN A 204 -3.34 12.31 -11.64
C GLN A 204 -2.89 13.31 -12.72
N LEU A 205 -1.87 12.93 -13.48
CA LEU A 205 -1.21 13.81 -14.45
C LEU A 205 -2.10 14.15 -15.66
N ASP A 206 -2.86 13.17 -16.15
CA ASP A 206 -3.68 13.34 -17.35
C ASP A 206 -4.79 14.37 -17.09
N GLU A 207 -5.46 14.25 -15.94
CA GLU A 207 -6.47 15.18 -15.47
C GLU A 207 -5.89 16.58 -15.22
N ALA A 208 -4.70 16.66 -14.61
CA ALA A 208 -4.02 17.93 -14.35
C ALA A 208 -3.65 18.67 -15.66
N VAL A 209 -3.14 17.93 -16.65
CA VAL A 209 -2.82 18.46 -17.98
C VAL A 209 -4.08 18.92 -18.70
N GLN A 210 -5.13 18.09 -18.72
CA GLN A 210 -6.41 18.45 -19.34
C GLN A 210 -7.02 19.71 -18.71
N LEU A 211 -6.97 19.82 -17.38
CA LEU A 211 -7.45 20.99 -16.66
C LEU A 211 -6.67 22.25 -17.07
N ALA A 212 -5.34 22.20 -17.07
CA ALA A 212 -4.50 23.32 -17.51
C ALA A 212 -4.80 23.75 -18.97
N VAL A 213 -4.96 22.78 -19.88
CA VAL A 213 -5.33 23.04 -21.28
C VAL A 213 -6.70 23.70 -21.38
N SER A 214 -7.71 23.20 -20.65
CA SER A 214 -9.07 23.76 -20.67
C SER A 214 -9.14 25.21 -20.18
N LYS A 215 -8.21 25.61 -19.30
CA LYS A 215 -8.06 26.99 -18.81
C LYS A 215 -7.15 27.84 -19.70
N GLY A 216 -6.60 27.28 -20.77
CA GLY A 216 -5.73 27.96 -21.73
C GLY A 216 -4.27 28.10 -21.30
N ASP A 217 -3.84 27.49 -20.19
CA ASP A 217 -2.44 27.53 -19.74
C ASP A 217 -1.61 26.42 -20.38
N VAL A 218 -1.42 26.54 -21.70
CA VAL A 218 -0.75 25.53 -22.53
C VAL A 218 0.71 25.33 -22.12
N ARG A 219 1.38 26.40 -21.63
CA ARG A 219 2.77 26.33 -21.18
C ARG A 219 2.90 25.49 -19.92
N LEU A 220 2.01 25.71 -18.94
CA LEU A 220 1.93 24.88 -17.75
C LEU A 220 1.61 23.43 -18.15
N ALA A 221 0.62 23.21 -19.00
CA ALA A 221 0.25 21.86 -19.47
C ALA A 221 1.44 21.08 -20.08
N CYS A 222 2.29 21.73 -20.88
CA CYS A 222 3.50 21.12 -21.42
C CYS A 222 4.54 20.75 -20.34
N LEU A 223 4.66 21.54 -19.27
CA LEU A 223 5.53 21.21 -18.15
C LEU A 223 4.96 20.06 -17.32
N LEU A 224 3.65 20.06 -17.09
CA LEU A 224 2.95 19.01 -16.34
C LEU A 224 3.06 17.64 -17.02
N SER A 225 3.01 17.57 -18.35
CA SER A 225 3.16 16.29 -19.09
C SER A 225 4.56 15.68 -18.97
N GLN A 226 5.54 16.46 -18.53
CA GLN A 226 6.91 16.01 -18.30
C GLN A 226 7.21 15.74 -16.80
N ALA A 227 6.21 15.92 -15.93
CA ALA A 227 6.37 15.86 -14.50
C ALA A 227 6.71 14.44 -14.00
N GLY A 228 7.82 14.32 -13.29
CA GLY A 228 8.34 13.03 -12.81
C GLY A 228 8.93 12.13 -13.91
N GLY A 229 9.28 12.72 -15.06
CA GLY A 229 10.12 12.08 -16.08
C GLY A 229 11.59 12.46 -15.93
N SER A 230 12.11 13.25 -16.87
CA SER A 230 13.53 13.62 -16.95
C SER A 230 13.98 14.53 -15.79
N THR A 231 15.09 14.15 -15.14
CA THR A 231 15.76 14.96 -14.11
C THR A 231 16.39 16.25 -14.68
N LEU A 232 16.66 16.31 -15.99
CA LEU A 232 17.16 17.52 -16.65
C LEU A 232 16.10 18.63 -16.64
N ASN A 233 14.85 18.29 -16.99
CA ASN A 233 13.74 19.25 -16.99
C ASN A 233 13.53 19.82 -15.59
N ARG A 234 13.61 18.96 -14.57
CA ARG A 234 13.56 19.36 -13.16
C ARG A 234 14.63 20.39 -12.81
N SER A 235 15.88 20.15 -13.24
CA SER A 235 16.99 21.09 -13.02
C SER A 235 16.76 22.44 -13.72
N ASP A 236 16.19 22.43 -14.92
CA ASP A 236 15.90 23.67 -15.64
C ASP A 236 14.75 24.46 -15.01
N VAL A 237 13.72 23.79 -14.50
CA VAL A 237 12.66 24.44 -13.69
C VAL A 237 13.25 25.06 -12.41
N ALA A 238 14.14 24.34 -11.71
CA ALA A 238 14.83 24.86 -10.52
C ALA A 238 15.64 26.13 -10.83
N LYS A 239 16.42 26.13 -11.93
CA LYS A 239 17.15 27.33 -12.38
C LYS A 239 16.20 28.50 -12.68
N GLN A 240 15.04 28.21 -13.26
CA GLN A 240 14.06 29.25 -13.56
C GLN A 240 13.49 29.90 -12.29
N LEU A 241 13.22 29.10 -11.25
CA LEU A 241 12.83 29.59 -9.93
C LEU A 241 13.92 30.47 -9.31
N ASP A 242 15.18 30.05 -9.38
CA ASP A 242 16.30 30.84 -8.87
C ASP A 242 16.46 32.17 -9.61
N ILE A 243 16.25 32.21 -10.93
CA ILE A 243 16.26 33.46 -11.69
C ILE A 243 15.13 34.38 -11.24
N TRP A 244 13.93 33.85 -10.96
CA TRP A 244 12.81 34.65 -10.48
C TRP A 244 13.07 35.22 -9.09
N ARG A 245 13.53 34.40 -8.15
CA ARG A 245 13.92 34.80 -6.79
C ARG A 245 15.01 35.89 -6.80
N ASN A 246 16.08 35.67 -7.57
CA ASN A 246 17.19 36.62 -7.65
C ASN A 246 16.80 37.98 -8.27
N LYS A 247 15.75 38.00 -9.10
CA LYS A 247 15.23 39.22 -9.72
C LYS A 247 14.03 39.81 -8.96
N GLY A 248 13.59 39.19 -7.85
CA GLY A 248 12.42 39.60 -7.09
C GLY A 248 11.10 39.50 -7.87
N LEU A 249 11.01 38.56 -8.82
CA LEU A 249 9.80 38.33 -9.63
C LEU A 249 8.82 37.37 -8.95
N ASP A 250 9.32 36.57 -8.02
CA ASP A 250 8.53 35.69 -7.15
C ASP A 250 7.63 36.48 -6.16
N PHE A 251 7.93 37.75 -5.92
CA PHE A 251 7.11 38.63 -5.09
C PHE A 251 6.13 39.46 -5.94
N ASN A 252 4.82 39.20 -5.80
CA ASN A 252 3.68 39.92 -6.42
C ASN A 252 3.50 39.82 -7.95
N PHE A 253 4.47 39.33 -8.73
CA PHE A 253 4.33 39.23 -10.20
C PHE A 253 3.87 37.86 -10.68
N ILE A 254 4.10 36.82 -9.89
CA ILE A 254 3.74 35.44 -10.19
C ILE A 254 2.77 34.96 -9.11
N GLU A 255 1.69 34.30 -9.54
CA GLU A 255 0.71 33.71 -8.64
C GLU A 255 1.38 32.70 -7.69
N GLU A 256 1.04 32.72 -6.41
CA GLU A 256 1.63 31.85 -5.40
C GLU A 256 1.41 30.36 -5.73
N ASP A 257 0.20 29.98 -6.12
CA ASP A 257 -0.13 28.62 -6.55
C ASP A 257 0.68 28.18 -7.80
N ARG A 258 1.06 29.14 -8.65
CA ARG A 258 1.90 28.87 -9.82
C ARG A 258 3.34 28.63 -9.41
N LEU A 259 3.88 29.43 -8.49
CA LEU A 259 5.20 29.17 -7.92
C LEU A 259 5.24 27.80 -7.25
N ARG A 260 4.21 27.48 -6.46
CA ARG A 260 4.04 26.18 -5.79
C ARG A 260 4.11 25.00 -6.77
N LEU A 261 3.43 25.09 -7.91
CA LEU A 261 3.52 24.07 -8.97
C LEU A 261 4.95 23.94 -9.52
N TYR A 262 5.64 25.07 -9.73
CA TYR A 262 7.03 25.04 -10.22
C TYR A 262 7.98 24.45 -9.17
N GLU A 263 7.80 24.76 -7.88
CA GLU A 263 8.59 24.13 -6.80
C GLU A 263 8.43 22.62 -6.83
N LEU A 264 7.20 22.13 -6.98
CA LEU A 264 6.93 20.69 -7.07
C LEU A 264 7.59 20.08 -8.31
N LEU A 265 7.47 20.73 -9.47
CA LEU A 265 8.08 20.27 -10.73
C LEU A 265 9.63 20.32 -10.68
N ALA A 266 10.21 21.19 -9.86
CA ALA A 266 11.63 21.25 -9.54
C ALA A 266 12.07 20.19 -8.51
N GLY A 267 11.13 19.48 -7.88
CA GLY A 267 11.40 18.50 -6.83
C GLY A 267 11.61 19.10 -5.44
N ASN A 268 11.33 20.40 -5.26
CA ASN A 268 11.39 21.12 -3.99
C ASN A 268 10.09 20.89 -3.20
N ILE A 269 9.89 19.66 -2.72
CA ILE A 269 8.62 19.24 -2.11
C ILE A 269 8.24 20.09 -0.89
N HIS A 270 9.19 20.44 -0.03
CA HIS A 270 8.89 21.20 1.19
C HIS A 270 8.48 22.64 0.87
N ASP A 271 9.11 23.28 -0.11
CA ASP A 271 8.72 24.63 -0.56
C ASP A 271 7.34 24.59 -1.21
N ALA A 272 7.04 23.54 -1.98
CA ALA A 272 5.72 23.32 -2.56
C ALA A 272 4.62 23.05 -1.51
N LEU A 273 4.98 22.62 -0.30
CA LEU A 273 4.04 22.26 0.77
C LEU A 273 4.08 23.22 1.96
N HIS A 274 4.74 24.38 1.84
CA HIS A 274 5.07 25.26 2.97
C HIS A 274 3.90 25.51 3.95
N ASP A 275 2.69 25.66 3.43
CA ASP A 275 1.44 25.96 4.10
C ASP A 275 0.36 24.88 3.91
N ILE A 276 0.69 23.78 3.24
CA ILE A 276 -0.25 22.70 2.91
C ILE A 276 0.11 21.43 3.67
N GLN A 277 -0.84 20.94 4.45
CA GLN A 277 -0.74 19.63 5.07
C GLN A 277 -1.26 18.55 4.13
N ILE A 278 -0.47 17.49 3.97
CA ILE A 278 -0.84 16.30 3.22
C ILE A 278 -0.60 15.05 4.08
N ASP A 279 -1.30 13.97 3.77
CA ASP A 279 -1.05 12.68 4.38
C ASP A 279 0.29 12.10 3.95
N TRP A 280 0.76 11.16 4.75
CA TRP A 280 2.08 10.56 4.59
C TRP A 280 2.24 9.76 3.29
N ARG A 281 1.15 9.17 2.76
CA ARG A 281 1.15 8.40 1.51
C ARG A 281 1.33 9.34 0.32
N ARG A 282 0.61 10.47 0.29
CA ARG A 282 0.85 11.53 -0.69
C ARG A 282 2.28 12.04 -0.60
N PHE A 283 2.80 12.33 0.60
CA PHE A 283 4.17 12.82 0.75
C PHE A 283 5.21 11.81 0.22
N LEU A 284 5.06 10.53 0.56
CA LEU A 284 5.90 9.45 0.02
C LEU A 284 5.81 9.37 -1.52
N GLY A 285 4.60 9.49 -2.06
CA GLY A 285 4.38 9.62 -3.51
C GLY A 285 5.13 10.80 -4.10
N LEU A 286 5.03 11.99 -3.49
CA LEU A 286 5.75 13.17 -3.98
C LEU A 286 7.27 12.96 -4.02
N LEU A 287 7.83 12.32 -2.98
CA LEU A 287 9.25 11.94 -2.96
C LEU A 287 9.59 11.08 -4.17
N MET A 288 8.82 10.02 -4.40
CA MET A 288 9.06 9.07 -5.48
C MET A 288 8.85 9.67 -6.88
N TRP A 289 7.83 10.50 -7.05
CA TRP A 289 7.40 11.03 -8.34
C TRP A 289 8.19 12.26 -8.76
N TYR A 290 8.54 13.15 -7.82
CA TYR A 290 9.06 14.49 -8.16
C TYR A 290 10.44 14.79 -7.58
N LYS A 291 10.91 14.10 -6.53
CA LYS A 291 12.24 14.36 -5.93
C LYS A 291 13.28 13.30 -6.24
N LEU A 292 12.91 12.03 -6.18
CA LEU A 292 13.83 10.92 -6.42
C LEU A 292 14.01 10.69 -7.94
N PRO A 293 15.20 10.24 -8.37
CA PRO A 293 15.40 9.72 -9.73
C PRO A 293 14.49 8.53 -10.06
N PRO A 294 14.08 8.34 -11.33
CA PRO A 294 13.16 7.27 -11.73
C PRO A 294 13.73 5.86 -11.55
N ASP A 295 15.06 5.72 -11.56
CA ASP A 295 15.84 4.49 -11.33
C ASP A 295 16.10 4.18 -9.85
N THR A 296 15.63 5.04 -8.92
CA THR A 296 15.77 4.80 -7.48
C THR A 296 14.99 3.56 -7.06
N SER A 297 15.64 2.65 -6.34
CA SER A 297 15.00 1.44 -5.81
C SER A 297 13.92 1.77 -4.77
N LEU A 298 12.96 0.86 -4.56
CA LEU A 298 11.95 1.02 -3.50
C LEU A 298 12.57 1.10 -2.09
N PRO A 299 13.54 0.25 -1.71
CA PRO A 299 14.21 0.37 -0.41
C PRO A 299 14.80 1.77 -0.17
N ALA A 300 15.54 2.32 -1.14
CA ALA A 300 16.12 3.65 -1.02
C ALA A 300 15.06 4.77 -0.92
N ALA A 301 13.91 4.61 -1.57
CA ALA A 301 12.79 5.54 -1.43
C ALA A 301 12.17 5.50 -0.03
N PHE A 302 12.01 4.31 0.55
CA PHE A 302 11.49 4.12 1.91
C PHE A 302 12.44 4.66 2.96
N GLU A 303 13.74 4.42 2.80
CA GLU A 303 14.79 5.00 3.65
C GLU A 303 14.81 6.53 3.58
N THR A 304 14.66 7.10 2.37
CA THR A 304 14.57 8.56 2.20
C THR A 304 13.39 9.14 2.97
N TYR A 305 12.22 8.51 2.86
CA TYR A 305 11.04 8.94 3.60
C TYR A 305 11.25 8.77 5.12
N LYS A 306 11.84 7.66 5.56
CA LYS A 306 12.19 7.43 6.97
C LYS A 306 13.15 8.51 7.49
N HIS A 307 14.15 8.91 6.71
CA HIS A 307 15.05 10.00 7.07
C HIS A 307 14.30 11.32 7.25
N CYS A 308 13.42 11.69 6.31
CA CYS A 308 12.57 12.86 6.46
C CYS A 308 11.67 12.78 7.70
N LEU A 309 11.19 11.58 8.05
CA LEU A 309 10.39 11.36 9.24
C LEU A 309 11.21 11.57 10.53
N ASP A 310 12.44 11.03 10.57
CA ASP A 310 13.35 11.18 11.71
C ASP A 310 13.79 12.65 11.90
N GLU A 311 13.89 13.42 10.81
CA GLU A 311 14.13 14.88 10.84
C GLU A 311 12.88 15.72 11.18
N GLY A 312 11.69 15.11 11.24
CA GLY A 312 10.42 15.81 11.45
C GLY A 312 9.95 16.63 10.25
N THR A 313 10.46 16.35 9.05
CA THR A 313 10.10 17.03 7.79
C THR A 313 9.08 16.26 6.94
N ALA A 314 8.74 15.04 7.33
CA ALA A 314 7.68 14.23 6.71
C ALA A 314 6.46 14.06 7.66
N PRO A 315 5.24 13.96 7.12
CA PRO A 315 4.06 13.57 7.90
C PRO A 315 4.24 12.17 8.50
N TYR A 316 3.72 11.96 9.71
CA TYR A 316 3.87 10.69 10.43
C TYR A 316 2.98 9.57 9.84
N PRO A 317 3.49 8.33 9.65
CA PRO A 317 2.70 7.22 9.11
C PRO A 317 1.60 6.78 10.06
N VAL A 318 0.35 7.08 9.70
CA VAL A 318 -0.85 6.69 10.44
C VAL A 318 -1.81 5.88 9.55
N PRO A 319 -2.62 4.97 10.13
CA PRO A 319 -3.67 4.28 9.39
C PRO A 319 -4.73 5.22 8.84
N LEU A 320 -5.39 4.80 7.75
CA LEU A 320 -6.44 5.58 7.08
C LEU A 320 -7.54 6.03 8.06
N PHE A 321 -8.00 5.12 8.92
CA PHE A 321 -9.05 5.42 9.90
C PHE A 321 -8.61 6.36 11.03
N ILE A 322 -7.29 6.51 11.26
CA ILE A 322 -6.73 7.52 12.17
C ILE A 322 -6.59 8.85 11.44
N ASP A 323 -6.17 8.81 10.17
CA ASP A 323 -6.02 9.98 9.29
C ASP A 323 -7.35 10.72 9.11
N GLU A 324 -8.46 9.98 8.97
CA GLU A 324 -9.83 10.50 8.92
C GLU A 324 -10.47 10.72 10.31
N GLY A 325 -9.76 10.35 11.37
CA GLY A 325 -10.21 10.45 12.74
C GLY A 325 -10.14 11.87 13.30
N THR A 326 -10.41 11.99 14.60
CA THR A 326 -10.29 13.25 15.32
C THR A 326 -8.81 13.61 15.58
N SER A 327 -8.54 14.91 15.72
CA SER A 327 -7.18 15.38 16.05
C SER A 327 -6.62 14.79 17.35
N GLU A 328 -7.47 14.36 18.28
CA GLU A 328 -7.07 13.73 19.54
C GLU A 328 -6.58 12.28 19.32
N GLU A 329 -7.26 11.52 18.46
CA GLU A 329 -6.87 10.15 18.09
C GLU A 329 -5.51 10.14 17.38
N VAL A 330 -5.30 11.09 16.45
CA VAL A 330 -4.01 11.26 15.76
C VAL A 330 -2.89 11.61 16.75
N ALA A 331 -3.16 12.48 17.72
CA ALA A 331 -2.17 12.88 18.72
C ALA A 331 -1.80 11.72 19.66
N SER A 332 -2.79 10.93 20.10
CA SER A 332 -2.56 9.72 20.91
C SER A 332 -1.70 8.71 20.16
N TRP A 333 -2.03 8.44 18.89
CA TRP A 333 -1.29 7.49 18.06
C TRP A 333 0.19 7.88 17.89
N LYS A 334 0.44 9.18 17.65
CA LYS A 334 1.79 9.72 17.57
C LYS A 334 2.56 9.61 18.89
N ALA A 335 1.87 9.79 20.03
CA ALA A 335 2.50 9.65 21.35
C ALA A 335 2.96 8.22 21.62
N ASP A 336 2.21 7.23 21.15
CA ASP A 336 2.52 5.81 21.31
C ASP A 336 3.66 5.34 20.38
N LYS A 337 4.12 6.18 19.45
CA LYS A 337 5.23 5.90 18.50
C LYS A 337 5.06 4.63 17.67
N HIS A 338 3.82 4.26 17.36
CA HIS A 338 3.54 3.16 16.44
C HIS A 338 3.36 3.71 15.03
N PHE A 339 3.95 3.06 14.04
CA PHE A 339 3.67 3.35 12.64
C PHE A 339 2.47 2.55 12.13
N ASP A 340 1.91 3.02 11.03
CA ASP A 340 1.00 2.23 10.22
C ASP A 340 1.62 0.89 9.78
N ILE A 341 0.81 -0.17 9.70
CA ILE A 341 1.25 -1.50 9.27
C ILE A 341 1.83 -1.48 7.85
N SER A 342 1.28 -0.65 6.96
CA SER A 342 1.77 -0.48 5.59
C SER A 342 3.20 0.05 5.59
N PHE A 343 3.51 0.97 6.50
CA PHE A 343 4.88 1.49 6.61
C PHE A 343 5.83 0.45 7.19
N TYR A 344 5.40 -0.36 8.17
CA TYR A 344 6.22 -1.49 8.64
C TYR A 344 6.48 -2.52 7.53
N LEU A 345 5.51 -2.79 6.66
CA LEU A 345 5.69 -3.66 5.49
C LEU A 345 6.69 -3.07 4.48
N MET A 346 6.69 -1.75 4.28
CA MET A 346 7.70 -1.06 3.46
C MET A 346 9.10 -1.21 4.07
N LEU A 347 9.25 -1.02 5.39
CA LEU A 347 10.52 -1.23 6.10
C LEU A 347 10.96 -2.69 6.03
N LEU A 348 10.02 -3.63 6.13
CA LEU A 348 10.28 -5.07 6.00
C LEU A 348 10.81 -5.42 4.61
N HIS A 349 10.22 -4.83 3.57
CA HIS A 349 10.68 -4.99 2.19
C HIS A 349 12.06 -4.34 1.97
N ALA A 350 12.35 -3.23 2.65
CA ALA A 350 13.65 -2.57 2.57
C ALA A 350 14.75 -3.31 3.35
N SER A 351 14.40 -4.02 4.43
CA SER A 351 15.38 -4.67 5.29
C SER A 351 16.06 -5.87 4.59
N GLU A 352 17.39 -5.88 4.61
CA GLU A 352 18.16 -7.10 4.36
C GLU A 352 17.99 -8.07 5.55
N GLU A 353 18.08 -9.38 5.32
CA GLU A 353 17.71 -10.46 6.27
C GLU A 353 18.33 -10.35 7.69
N THR A 354 19.36 -9.53 7.88
CA THR A 354 20.15 -9.39 9.12
C THR A 354 19.58 -8.44 10.17
N GLU A 355 18.79 -7.41 9.82
CA GLU A 355 18.23 -6.44 10.79
C GLU A 355 16.83 -6.83 11.32
N PHE A 356 16.38 -8.03 10.96
CA PHE A 356 15.00 -8.51 11.05
C PHE A 356 14.50 -8.83 12.48
N SER A 357 15.33 -8.72 13.52
CA SER A 357 15.00 -9.25 14.86
C SER A 357 13.81 -8.56 15.54
N PHE A 358 13.69 -7.24 15.41
CA PHE A 358 12.61 -6.46 16.02
C PHE A 358 11.28 -6.63 15.26
N LEU A 359 11.31 -6.54 13.92
CA LEU A 359 10.11 -6.72 13.08
C LEU A 359 9.58 -8.15 13.18
N ARG A 360 10.45 -9.16 13.25
CA ARG A 360 10.03 -10.56 13.44
C ARG A 360 9.26 -10.75 14.73
N ALA A 361 9.73 -10.16 15.84
CA ALA A 361 9.03 -10.23 17.12
C ALA A 361 7.63 -9.60 17.01
N MET A 362 7.52 -8.45 16.32
CA MET A 362 6.27 -7.72 16.13
C MET A 362 5.24 -8.48 15.27
N PHE A 363 5.66 -9.13 14.18
CA PHE A 363 4.76 -9.91 13.31
C PHE A 363 4.48 -11.35 13.80
N SER A 364 5.20 -11.81 14.83
CA SER A 364 5.05 -13.16 15.40
C SER A 364 4.14 -13.23 16.63
N ALA A 365 3.74 -12.08 17.18
CA ALA A 365 2.82 -11.94 18.30
C ALA A 365 1.38 -11.78 17.79
#